data_AF-A0A920T8G2-F1
#
_entry.id   AF-A0A920T8G2-F1
#
_cell.length_a   1.000
_cell.length_b   1.000
_cell.length_c   1.000
_cell.angle_alpha   90.00
_cell.angle_beta   90.00
_cell.angle_gamma   90.00
#
_symmetry.space_group_name_H-M   'P 1'
#
loop_
_entity.id
_entity.type
_entity.pdbx_description
1 polymer ?
#
loop_
_entity_poly.entity_id
_entity_poly.type
_entity_poly.pdbx_seq_one_letter_code
_entity_poly.pdbx_strand_id
1 'polypeptide(L)'
;MDKVRNWVGLGKAQGSIALHLHDYPGEYLLDAGMHDMTFEEWSSETMDRMANYCPDEAAEYRKTVEEAGNRAAANMFRSLRTAYARYAQAARRQGLEFIQPAMTLISWNERCDSSDQLPEPTEEELPFVPLPSSPDSEDESDSEIEQLRKQLTASFDKHKKRRVKPFLKRIRKCNNQLVLVDVLRVLQNGKHAYNDTRQ
;
A
#
# COMPACT_ATOMS: atom_id res chain seq x y z
N MET A 1 12.69 32.80 -40.75
CA MET A 1 13.17 33.89 -39.88
C MET A 1 11.94 34.56 -39.30
N ASP A 2 11.44 34.05 -38.16
CA ASP A 2 10.20 34.52 -37.56
C ASP A 2 10.44 35.71 -36.63
N LYS A 3 9.64 36.76 -36.85
CA LYS A 3 9.70 38.02 -36.13
C LYS A 3 9.18 37.83 -34.70
N VAL A 4 10.07 37.99 -33.73
CA VAL A 4 9.71 38.15 -32.31
C VAL A 4 9.00 39.50 -32.15
N ARG A 5 7.74 39.46 -31.73
CA ARG A 5 6.99 40.67 -31.30
C ARG A 5 7.33 40.97 -29.85
N ASN A 6 8.08 42.05 -29.63
CA ASN A 6 8.35 42.58 -28.29
C ASN A 6 7.15 43.40 -27.80
N TRP A 7 6.56 42.99 -26.69
CA TRP A 7 5.51 43.73 -25.98
C TRP A 7 6.18 44.62 -24.93
N VAL A 8 6.04 45.94 -25.05
CA VAL A 8 6.61 46.91 -24.10
C VAL A 8 5.48 47.49 -23.26
N GLY A 9 5.27 46.90 -22.07
CA GLY A 9 4.45 47.48 -21.01
C GLY A 9 5.31 48.37 -20.11
N LEU A 10 4.95 49.65 -19.99
CA LEU A 10 5.57 50.59 -19.07
C LEU A 10 5.29 50.18 -17.62
N GLY A 11 6.36 49.83 -16.88
CA GLY A 11 6.38 49.71 -15.42
C GLY A 11 6.08 48.31 -14.86
N LYS A 12 7.11 47.44 -14.82
CA LYS A 12 7.39 46.39 -13.81
C LYS A 12 8.54 45.54 -14.35
N ALA A 13 9.58 45.31 -13.53
CA ALA A 13 10.68 44.43 -13.91
C ALA A 13 10.10 43.08 -14.39
N GLN A 14 10.52 42.63 -15.57
CA GLN A 14 10.12 41.34 -16.13
C GLN A 14 10.68 40.25 -15.19
N GLY A 15 9.85 39.74 -14.29
CA GLY A 15 10.21 38.65 -13.38
C GLY A 15 10.00 37.30 -14.05
N SER A 16 10.96 36.38 -13.91
CA SER A 16 10.78 34.98 -14.27
C SER A 16 10.38 34.17 -13.04
N ILE A 17 9.50 33.19 -13.24
CA ILE A 17 9.14 32.20 -12.22
C ILE A 17 9.54 30.83 -12.78
N ALA A 18 10.33 30.08 -12.00
CA ALA A 18 10.63 28.68 -12.29
C ALA A 18 9.57 27.80 -11.60
N LEU A 19 8.79 27.08 -12.40
CA LEU A 19 7.81 26.10 -11.90
C LEU A 19 8.38 24.69 -12.09
N HIS A 20 8.49 23.94 -10.98
CA HIS A 20 8.90 22.54 -11.00
C HIS A 20 7.69 21.65 -10.74
N LEU A 21 7.33 20.81 -11.71
CA LEU A 21 6.25 19.84 -11.60
C LEU A 21 6.82 18.46 -11.27
N HIS A 22 6.27 17.82 -10.24
CA HIS A 22 6.66 16.48 -9.81
C HIS A 22 5.43 15.59 -9.83
N ASP A 23 5.40 14.62 -10.73
CA ASP A 23 4.34 13.62 -10.81
C ASP A 23 4.72 12.37 -10.00
N TYR A 24 3.73 11.75 -9.36
CA TYR A 24 3.88 10.49 -8.64
C TYR A 24 2.53 9.77 -8.49
N PRO A 25 2.51 8.43 -8.43
CA PRO A 25 1.27 7.66 -8.24
C PRO A 25 0.56 8.04 -6.94
N GLY A 26 -0.75 8.33 -6.98
CA GLY A 26 -1.53 8.73 -5.81
C GLY A 26 -1.48 7.68 -4.68
N GLU A 27 -1.38 6.41 -5.05
CA GLU A 27 -1.27 5.25 -4.16
C GLU A 27 -0.05 5.35 -3.23
N TYR A 28 0.98 6.10 -3.59
CA TYR A 28 2.14 6.32 -2.72
C TYR A 28 1.78 7.07 -1.44
N LEU A 29 0.69 7.84 -1.43
CA LEU A 29 0.17 8.49 -0.23
C LEU A 29 -0.43 7.48 0.75
N LEU A 30 -0.91 6.32 0.29
CA LEU A 30 -1.48 5.30 1.16
C LEU A 30 -0.43 4.82 2.16
N ASP A 31 0.78 4.51 1.70
CA ASP A 31 1.88 4.07 2.56
C ASP A 31 2.43 5.18 3.49
N ALA A 32 2.06 6.44 3.28
CA ALA A 32 2.50 7.55 4.13
C ALA A 32 1.98 7.40 5.57
N GLY A 33 0.76 6.86 5.74
CA GLY A 33 0.16 6.60 7.06
C GLY A 33 0.96 5.61 7.90
N MET A 34 1.73 4.71 7.28
CA MET A 34 2.59 3.76 7.99
C MET A 34 3.73 4.43 8.74
N HIS A 35 4.05 5.70 8.48
CA HIS A 35 5.25 6.35 9.02
C HIS A 35 5.36 6.25 10.54
N ASP A 36 4.23 6.47 11.22
CA ASP A 36 4.12 6.54 12.67
C ASP A 36 3.53 5.25 13.28
N MET A 37 3.21 4.25 12.45
CA MET A 37 2.68 2.96 12.88
C MET A 37 3.80 1.96 13.20
N THR A 38 3.53 1.12 14.19
CA THR A 38 4.19 -0.17 14.42
C THR A 38 3.68 -1.22 13.42
N PHE A 39 4.39 -2.35 13.30
CA PHE A 39 3.94 -3.44 12.43
C PHE A 39 2.65 -4.07 12.96
N GLU A 40 2.49 -4.12 14.27
CA GLU A 40 1.34 -4.67 14.98
C GLU A 40 0.09 -3.82 14.76
N GLU A 41 0.19 -2.50 14.91
CA GLU A 41 -0.91 -1.57 14.60
C GLU A 41 -1.34 -1.69 13.14
N TRP A 42 -0.38 -1.61 12.22
CA TRP A 42 -0.66 -1.76 10.78
C TRP A 42 -1.31 -3.12 10.47
N SER A 43 -0.82 -4.20 11.09
CA SER A 43 -1.36 -5.54 10.87
C SER A 43 -2.80 -5.66 11.37
N SER A 44 -3.08 -5.16 12.57
CA SER A 44 -4.43 -5.16 13.16
C SER A 44 -5.40 -4.40 12.25
N GLU A 45 -5.08 -3.16 11.87
CA GLU A 45 -5.93 -2.35 11.00
C GLU A 45 -6.16 -3.02 9.63
N THR A 46 -5.11 -3.61 9.05
CA THR A 46 -5.20 -4.28 7.76
C THR A 46 -6.09 -5.52 7.82
N MET A 47 -6.00 -6.32 8.88
CA MET A 47 -6.85 -7.49 9.04
C MET A 47 -8.31 -7.15 9.35
N ASP A 48 -8.55 -6.13 10.19
CA ASP A 48 -9.91 -5.65 10.47
C ASP A 48 -10.58 -5.17 9.19
N ARG A 49 -9.83 -4.41 8.39
CA ARG A 49 -10.26 -3.96 7.07
C ARG A 49 -10.54 -5.13 6.12
N MET A 50 -9.63 -6.10 6.06
CA MET A 50 -9.82 -7.32 5.27
C MET A 50 -11.12 -8.03 5.69
N ALA A 51 -11.37 -8.20 6.99
CA ALA A 51 -12.59 -8.83 7.50
C ALA A 51 -13.87 -8.04 7.17
N ASN A 52 -13.81 -6.70 7.20
CA ASN A 52 -14.96 -5.84 6.95
C ASN A 52 -15.38 -5.80 5.47
N TYR A 53 -14.41 -5.85 4.55
CA TYR A 53 -14.68 -5.67 3.12
C TYR A 53 -14.54 -6.95 2.28
N CYS A 54 -13.76 -7.92 2.74
CA CYS A 54 -13.45 -9.16 2.02
C CYS A 54 -13.51 -10.35 2.99
N PRO A 55 -14.69 -10.67 3.58
CA PRO A 55 -14.80 -11.63 4.68
C PRO A 55 -14.37 -13.06 4.30
N ASP A 56 -14.59 -13.46 3.04
CA ASP A 56 -14.18 -14.77 2.54
C ASP A 56 -12.65 -14.86 2.45
N GLU A 57 -12.00 -13.86 1.86
CA GLU A 57 -10.55 -13.76 1.81
C GLU A 57 -9.93 -13.60 3.21
N ALA A 58 -10.61 -12.92 4.13
CA ALA A 58 -10.18 -12.82 5.53
C ALA A 58 -10.20 -14.17 6.24
N ALA A 59 -11.22 -15.00 6.00
CA ALA A 59 -11.31 -16.34 6.54
C ALA A 59 -10.19 -17.25 6.00
N GLU A 60 -9.95 -17.22 4.69
CA GLU A 60 -8.85 -17.96 4.07
C GLU A 60 -7.46 -17.49 4.55
N TYR A 61 -7.29 -16.17 4.71
CA TYR A 61 -6.06 -15.59 5.22
C TYR A 61 -5.77 -16.06 6.65
N ARG A 62 -6.76 -15.99 7.55
CA ARG A 62 -6.63 -16.49 8.93
C ARG A 62 -6.25 -17.96 8.99
N LYS A 63 -6.91 -18.80 8.19
CA LYS A 63 -6.55 -20.23 8.07
C LYS A 63 -5.09 -20.41 7.63
N THR A 64 -4.63 -19.60 6.69
CA THR A 64 -3.22 -19.64 6.22
C THR A 64 -2.24 -19.25 7.32
N VAL A 65 -2.60 -18.29 8.18
CA VAL A 65 -1.81 -17.91 9.35
C VAL A 65 -1.77 -19.04 10.39
N GLU A 66 -2.90 -19.68 10.69
CA GLU A 66 -2.96 -20.80 11.64
C GLU A 66 -2.13 -22.00 11.16
N GLU A 67 -2.12 -22.26 9.85
CA GLU A 67 -1.31 -23.33 9.26
C GLU A 67 0.17 -22.96 9.10
N ALA A 68 0.55 -21.69 9.31
CA ALA A 68 1.89 -21.18 9.07
C ALA A 68 2.92 -21.89 9.96
N GLY A 69 2.62 -22.07 11.25
CA GLY A 69 3.51 -22.70 12.24
C GLY A 69 3.83 -24.18 12.00
N ASN A 70 3.24 -24.81 10.97
CA ASN A 70 3.50 -26.20 10.61
C ASN A 70 4.30 -26.35 9.30
N ARG A 71 4.84 -25.26 8.75
CA ARG A 71 5.48 -25.24 7.42
C ARG A 71 6.93 -24.76 7.50
N ALA A 72 7.78 -25.28 6.62
CA ALA A 72 9.11 -24.71 6.40
C ALA A 72 9.02 -23.20 6.08
N ALA A 73 9.88 -22.38 6.68
CA ALA A 73 9.81 -20.91 6.63
C ALA A 73 9.61 -20.33 5.20
N ALA A 74 10.35 -20.82 4.20
CA ALA A 74 10.20 -20.35 2.82
C ALA A 74 8.79 -20.59 2.24
N ASN A 75 8.20 -21.75 2.55
CA ASN A 75 6.84 -22.08 2.11
C ASN A 75 5.79 -21.27 2.87
N MET A 76 6.04 -21.00 4.15
CA MET A 76 5.20 -20.17 5.03
C MET A 76 5.03 -18.76 4.46
N PHE A 77 6.14 -18.07 4.19
CA PHE A 77 6.13 -16.73 3.62
C PHE A 77 5.43 -16.68 2.25
N ARG A 78 5.71 -17.65 1.38
CA ARG A 78 5.06 -17.72 0.06
C ARG A 78 3.54 -17.84 0.23
N SER A 79 3.08 -18.76 1.07
CA SER A 79 1.63 -18.96 1.28
C SER A 79 0.94 -17.73 1.84
N LEU A 80 1.53 -17.04 2.81
CA LEU A 80 0.97 -15.81 3.37
C LEU A 80 0.90 -14.68 2.33
N ARG A 81 1.96 -14.49 1.53
CA ARG A 81 1.93 -13.50 0.44
C ARG A 81 0.89 -13.82 -0.61
N THR A 82 0.76 -15.08 -1.01
CA THR A 82 -0.27 -15.51 -1.96
C THR A 82 -1.68 -15.27 -1.40
N ALA A 83 -1.93 -15.61 -0.13
CA ALA A 83 -3.22 -15.34 0.50
C ALA A 83 -3.52 -13.83 0.59
N TYR A 84 -2.52 -13.02 0.95
CA TYR A 84 -2.67 -11.57 1.00
C TYR A 84 -2.92 -10.95 -0.39
N ALA A 85 -2.25 -11.47 -1.43
CA ALA A 85 -2.47 -11.04 -2.80
C ALA A 85 -3.89 -11.36 -3.32
N ARG A 86 -4.47 -12.50 -2.90
CA ARG A 86 -5.87 -12.83 -3.18
C ARG A 86 -6.82 -11.80 -2.56
N TYR A 87 -6.59 -11.41 -1.30
CA TYR A 87 -7.31 -10.30 -0.69
C TYR A 87 -7.15 -9.00 -1.49
N ALA A 88 -5.92 -8.61 -1.84
CA ALA A 88 -5.66 -7.38 -2.57
C ALA A 88 -6.41 -7.36 -3.93
N GLN A 89 -6.45 -8.49 -4.64
CA GLN A 89 -7.22 -8.60 -5.89
C GLN A 89 -8.73 -8.52 -5.65
N ALA A 90 -9.24 -9.21 -4.62
CA ALA A 90 -10.66 -9.19 -4.27
C ALA A 90 -11.11 -7.77 -3.90
N ALA A 91 -10.36 -7.09 -3.04
CA ALA A 91 -10.60 -5.70 -2.65
C ALA A 91 -10.68 -4.78 -3.88
N ARG A 92 -9.75 -4.92 -4.83
CA ARG A 92 -9.76 -4.15 -6.09
C ARG A 92 -10.97 -4.44 -6.96
N ARG A 93 -11.36 -5.71 -7.10
CA ARG A 93 -12.57 -6.10 -7.86
C ARG A 93 -13.85 -5.51 -7.25
N GLN A 94 -13.85 -5.25 -5.95
CA GLN A 94 -14.92 -4.54 -5.24
C GLN A 94 -14.82 -3.00 -5.34
N GLY A 95 -13.81 -2.47 -6.02
CA GLY A 95 -13.61 -1.03 -6.19
C GLY A 95 -12.93 -0.34 -4.99
N LEU A 96 -12.27 -1.09 -4.11
CA LEU A 96 -11.47 -0.54 -3.02
C LEU A 96 -10.09 -0.13 -3.54
N GLU A 97 -9.61 1.02 -3.07
CA GLU A 97 -8.37 1.66 -3.46
C GLU A 97 -7.35 1.69 -2.32
N PHE A 98 -7.80 1.72 -1.05
CA PHE A 98 -6.89 1.71 0.10
C PHE A 98 -6.36 0.29 0.35
N ILE A 99 -5.25 -0.06 -0.32
CA ILE A 99 -4.58 -1.35 -0.17
C ILE A 99 -3.08 -1.12 -0.03
N GLN A 100 -2.53 -1.65 1.05
CA GLN A 100 -1.14 -1.45 1.46
C GLN A 100 -0.36 -2.78 1.44
N PRO A 101 0.97 -2.80 1.25
CA PRO A 101 1.84 -1.68 0.88
C PRO A 101 1.68 -1.29 -0.59
N ALA A 102 1.17 -0.09 -0.82
CA ALA A 102 0.79 0.41 -2.12
C ALA A 102 1.98 0.61 -3.05
N MET A 103 3.12 1.11 -2.53
CA MET A 103 4.28 1.43 -3.36
C MET A 103 4.90 0.21 -4.05
N THR A 104 4.76 -0.99 -3.47
CA THR A 104 5.33 -2.24 -4.02
C THR A 104 4.26 -3.08 -4.72
N LEU A 105 2.99 -2.91 -4.37
CA LEU A 105 1.90 -3.60 -5.04
C LEU A 105 1.71 -3.17 -6.50
N ILE A 106 2.10 -1.94 -6.90
CA ILE A 106 1.97 -1.47 -8.28
C ILE A 106 2.60 -2.47 -9.27
N SER A 107 3.84 -2.91 -9.04
CA SER A 107 4.53 -3.82 -9.96
C SER A 107 3.87 -5.19 -10.06
N TRP A 108 3.27 -5.68 -8.96
CA TRP A 108 2.52 -6.93 -8.99
C TRP A 108 1.23 -6.80 -9.82
N ASN A 109 0.54 -5.66 -9.70
CA ASN A 109 -0.68 -5.42 -10.48
C ASN A 109 -0.41 -5.30 -11.98
N GLU A 110 0.71 -4.70 -12.37
CA GLU A 110 1.13 -4.63 -13.77
C GLU A 110 1.38 -6.02 -14.38
N ARG A 111 1.69 -7.03 -13.54
CA ARG A 111 1.83 -8.43 -13.96
C ARG A 111 0.51 -9.21 -13.97
N CYS A 112 -0.53 -8.70 -13.33
CA CYS A 112 -1.84 -9.34 -13.34
C CYS A 112 -2.44 -9.21 -14.74
N ASP A 113 -2.47 -10.31 -15.48
CA ASP A 113 -3.30 -10.39 -16.68
C ASP A 113 -4.78 -10.54 -16.27
N SER A 114 -5.69 -10.38 -17.23
CA SER A 114 -7.12 -10.57 -16.99
C SER A 114 -7.51 -12.06 -16.84
N SER A 115 -6.57 -12.96 -16.59
CA SER A 115 -6.84 -14.40 -16.40
C SER A 115 -7.25 -14.68 -14.95
N ASP A 116 -7.88 -15.83 -14.74
CA ASP A 116 -8.29 -16.29 -13.40
C ASP A 116 -7.10 -16.68 -12.51
N GLN A 117 -5.89 -16.84 -13.07
CA GLN A 117 -4.70 -17.24 -12.31
C GLN A 117 -3.82 -16.03 -11.99
N LEU A 118 -3.96 -15.55 -10.77
CA LEU A 118 -3.08 -14.50 -10.24
C LEU A 118 -1.60 -14.92 -10.25
N PRO A 119 -0.68 -14.06 -10.71
CA PRO A 119 0.75 -14.32 -10.55
C PRO A 119 1.12 -14.35 -9.07
N GLU A 120 2.01 -15.26 -8.68
CA GLU A 120 2.54 -15.24 -7.32
C GLU A 120 3.36 -13.96 -7.09
N PRO A 121 3.12 -13.25 -5.98
CA PRO A 121 3.88 -12.07 -5.60
C PRO A 121 5.29 -12.43 -5.11
N THR A 122 6.27 -11.65 -5.55
CA THR A 122 7.65 -11.73 -5.07
C THR A 122 7.80 -11.04 -3.71
N GLU A 123 8.93 -11.29 -3.03
CA GLU A 123 9.28 -10.58 -1.80
C GLU A 123 9.43 -9.06 -2.02
N GLU A 124 9.82 -8.60 -3.20
CA GLU A 124 9.93 -7.16 -3.46
C GLU A 124 8.57 -6.49 -3.63
N GLU A 125 7.60 -7.22 -4.20
CA GLU A 125 6.22 -6.75 -4.41
C GLU A 125 5.40 -6.78 -3.12
N LEU A 126 5.58 -7.82 -2.29
CA LEU A 126 4.94 -7.98 -0.98
C LEU A 126 5.98 -8.33 0.09
N PRO A 127 6.78 -7.36 0.56
CA PRO A 127 7.86 -7.61 1.51
C PRO A 127 7.39 -8.06 2.89
N PHE A 128 6.19 -7.64 3.28
CA PHE A 128 5.53 -8.01 4.52
C PHE A 128 4.02 -8.15 4.29
N VAL A 129 3.37 -8.84 5.21
CA VAL A 129 1.94 -9.19 5.21
C VAL A 129 1.45 -9.14 6.66
N PRO A 130 0.18 -8.85 6.92
CA PRO A 130 -0.30 -8.63 8.28
C PRO A 130 -0.31 -9.93 9.09
N LEU A 131 -0.02 -9.85 10.38
CA LEU A 131 -0.22 -10.96 11.32
C LEU A 131 -1.20 -10.58 12.43
N PRO A 132 -1.94 -11.53 13.00
CA PRO A 132 -2.71 -11.30 14.22
C PRO A 132 -1.83 -10.83 15.35
N SER A 133 -2.38 -10.07 16.29
CA SER A 133 -1.68 -9.69 17.51
C SER A 133 -1.19 -10.92 18.26
N SER A 134 -0.03 -10.82 18.92
CA SER A 134 0.44 -11.91 19.77
C SER A 134 -0.57 -12.14 20.90
N PRO A 135 -0.90 -13.38 21.26
CA PRO A 135 -1.67 -13.65 22.46
C PRO A 135 -0.92 -13.08 23.67
N ASP A 136 -1.66 -12.52 24.64
CA ASP A 136 -1.09 -11.89 25.86
C ASP A 136 -0.39 -12.90 26.79
N SER A 137 -0.54 -14.21 26.54
CA SER A 137 0.07 -15.28 27.33
C SER A 137 1.47 -15.65 26.80
N GLU A 138 2.49 -15.39 27.61
CA GLU A 138 3.90 -15.76 27.36
C GLU A 138 4.12 -17.28 27.20
N ASP A 139 3.14 -18.11 27.58
CA ASP A 139 3.28 -19.57 27.65
C ASP A 139 2.98 -20.33 26.35
N GLU A 140 2.42 -19.70 25.32
CA GLU A 140 2.06 -20.36 24.04
C GLU A 140 2.47 -19.58 22.78
N SER A 141 3.51 -18.75 22.84
CA SER A 141 4.06 -18.19 21.60
C SER A 141 4.82 -19.29 20.84
N ASP A 142 4.18 -19.88 19.84
CA ASP A 142 4.82 -20.83 18.94
C ASP A 142 6.09 -20.20 18.35
N SER A 143 7.25 -20.80 18.63
CA SER A 143 8.56 -20.16 18.41
C SER A 143 8.77 -19.74 16.95
N GLU A 144 8.11 -20.42 16.02
CA GLU A 144 8.13 -20.14 14.59
C GLU A 144 7.31 -18.90 14.22
N ILE A 145 6.12 -18.71 14.79
CA ILE A 145 5.27 -17.53 14.54
C ILE A 145 5.95 -16.27 15.08
N GLU A 146 6.62 -16.36 16.22
CA GLU A 146 7.36 -15.23 16.77
C GLU A 146 8.59 -14.88 15.93
N GLN A 147 9.30 -15.89 15.41
CA GLN A 147 10.38 -15.66 14.46
C GLN A 147 9.87 -15.03 13.14
N LEU A 148 8.71 -15.47 12.66
CA LEU A 148 8.03 -14.90 11.50
C LEU A 148 7.67 -13.42 11.75
N ARG A 149 7.07 -13.12 12.90
CA ARG A 149 6.73 -11.74 13.30
C ARG A 149 7.97 -10.86 13.26
N LYS A 150 9.07 -11.26 13.89
CA LYS A 150 10.32 -10.49 13.88
C LYS A 150 10.83 -10.20 12.47
N GLN A 151 10.76 -11.17 11.56
CA GLN A 151 11.16 -10.99 10.17
C GLN A 151 10.23 -10.01 9.42
N LEU A 152 8.91 -10.14 9.60
CA LEU A 152 7.94 -9.24 8.97
C LEU A 152 8.03 -7.81 9.54
N THR A 153 8.23 -7.64 10.84
CA THR A 153 8.47 -6.33 11.48
C THR A 153 9.74 -5.70 10.91
N ALA A 154 10.82 -6.46 10.74
CA ALA A 154 12.05 -5.96 10.13
C ALA A 154 11.83 -5.54 8.65
N SER A 155 11.05 -6.32 7.89
CA SER A 155 10.67 -5.98 6.51
C SER A 155 9.80 -4.73 6.42
N PHE A 156 8.84 -4.56 7.33
CA PHE A 156 8.01 -3.37 7.47
C PHE A 156 8.85 -2.12 7.75
N ASP A 157 9.75 -2.18 8.73
CA ASP A 157 10.66 -1.08 9.04
C ASP A 157 11.62 -0.76 7.89
N LYS A 158 12.09 -1.79 7.17
CA LYS A 158 12.92 -1.62 5.96
C LYS A 158 12.13 -0.90 4.86
N HIS A 159 10.85 -1.23 4.65
CA HIS A 159 9.98 -0.52 3.71
C HIS A 159 9.78 0.94 4.11
N LYS A 160 9.47 1.20 5.39
CA LYS A 160 9.36 2.57 5.91
C LYS A 160 10.64 3.37 5.66
N LYS A 161 11.81 2.78 5.92
CA LYS A 161 13.11 3.44 5.71
C LYS A 161 13.44 3.67 4.23
N ARG A 162 13.17 2.70 3.35
CA ARG A 162 13.59 2.74 1.94
C ARG A 162 12.59 3.44 1.01
N ARG A 163 11.30 3.38 1.30
CA ARG A 163 10.22 3.84 0.41
C ARG A 163 9.46 5.02 1.01
N VAL A 164 8.94 4.88 2.24
CA VAL A 164 8.07 5.89 2.87
C VAL A 164 8.85 7.16 3.28
N LYS A 165 9.93 7.03 4.06
CA LYS A 165 10.69 8.19 4.56
C LYS A 165 11.26 9.07 3.43
N PRO A 166 11.88 8.53 2.36
CA PRO A 166 12.34 9.34 1.24
C PRO A 166 11.21 10.04 0.49
N PHE A 167 10.07 9.35 0.31
CA PHE A 167 8.88 9.94 -0.31
C PHE A 167 8.35 11.12 0.50
N LEU A 168 8.17 10.95 1.82
CA LEU A 168 7.76 12.02 2.74
C LEU A 168 8.74 13.22 2.70
N LYS A 169 10.05 12.96 2.64
CA LYS A 169 11.06 14.02 2.52
C LYS A 169 10.95 14.79 1.19
N ARG A 170 10.56 14.12 0.11
CA ARG A 170 10.37 14.75 -1.20
C ARG A 170 9.12 15.64 -1.21
N ILE A 171 7.99 15.13 -0.74
CA ILE A 171 6.72 15.89 -0.74
C ILE A 171 6.77 17.10 0.19
N ARG A 172 7.51 17.02 1.32
CA ARG A 172 7.72 18.16 2.22
C ARG A 172 8.44 19.35 1.58
N LYS A 173 9.09 19.16 0.42
CA LYS A 173 9.72 20.25 -0.35
C LYS A 173 8.75 20.92 -1.33
N CYS A 174 7.61 20.30 -1.62
CA CYS A 174 6.61 20.85 -2.53
C CYS A 174 5.84 21.96 -1.81
N ASN A 175 5.76 23.14 -2.43
CA ASN A 175 5.00 24.26 -1.89
C ASN A 175 3.48 24.06 -2.05
N ASN A 176 3.08 23.36 -3.10
CA ASN A 176 1.69 23.07 -3.43
C ASN A 176 1.56 21.61 -3.87
N GLN A 177 0.39 21.03 -3.64
CA GLN A 177 0.05 19.67 -4.02
C GLN A 177 -1.32 19.67 -4.71
N LEU A 178 -1.41 18.97 -5.83
CA LEU A 178 -2.66 18.74 -6.55
C LEU A 178 -2.96 17.24 -6.47
N VAL A 179 -4.14 16.88 -5.96
CA VAL A 179 -4.62 15.50 -5.89
C VAL A 179 -5.83 15.37 -6.81
N LEU A 180 -5.74 14.46 -7.77
CA LEU A 180 -6.83 14.17 -8.71
C LEU A 180 -7.65 13.00 -8.17
N VAL A 181 -8.97 13.17 -8.10
CA VAL A 181 -9.90 12.15 -7.60
C VAL A 181 -11.02 11.93 -8.62
N ASP A 182 -11.20 10.69 -9.06
CA ASP A 182 -12.29 10.29 -9.96
C ASP A 182 -13.57 10.01 -9.15
N VAL A 183 -14.29 11.09 -8.82
CA VAL A 183 -15.51 11.01 -8.00
C VAL A 183 -16.61 10.17 -8.67
N LEU A 184 -16.66 10.17 -10.01
CA LEU A 184 -17.69 9.42 -10.73
C LEU A 184 -17.50 7.92 -10.56
N ARG A 185 -16.26 7.42 -10.68
CA ARG A 185 -15.93 6.02 -10.45
C ARG A 185 -16.19 5.59 -9.02
N VAL A 186 -15.82 6.42 -8.05
CA VAL A 186 -16.06 6.14 -6.62
C VAL A 186 -17.57 5.98 -6.34
N LEU A 187 -18.39 6.88 -6.88
CA LEU A 187 -19.85 6.78 -6.72
C LEU A 187 -20.46 5.57 -7.44
N GLN A 188 -19.93 5.21 -8.62
CA GLN A 188 -20.37 4.01 -9.35
C GLN A 188 -20.05 2.71 -8.60
N ASN A 189 -18.90 2.64 -7.92
CA ASN A 189 -18.49 1.49 -7.11
C ASN A 189 -19.25 1.37 -5.77
N GLY A 190 -20.09 2.36 -5.44
CA GLY A 190 -21.02 2.31 -4.33
C GLY A 190 -20.43 2.73 -2.98
N LYS A 191 -21.21 2.50 -1.92
CA LYS A 191 -20.94 3.04 -0.57
C LYS A 191 -19.62 2.57 0.04
N HIS A 192 -19.23 1.32 -0.21
CA HIS A 192 -17.98 0.78 0.33
C HIS A 192 -16.76 1.48 -0.28
N ALA A 193 -16.70 1.63 -1.60
CA ALA A 193 -15.65 2.38 -2.28
C ALA A 193 -15.62 3.86 -1.86
N TYR A 194 -16.78 4.50 -1.69
CA TYR A 194 -16.84 5.88 -1.18
C TYR A 194 -16.25 6.03 0.23
N ASN A 195 -16.63 5.13 1.15
CA ASN A 195 -16.09 5.16 2.51
C ASN A 195 -14.59 4.86 2.53
N ASP A 196 -14.14 4.03 1.59
CA ASP A 196 -12.74 3.67 1.42
C ASP A 196 -11.87 4.85 0.97
N THR A 197 -12.25 5.52 -0.12
CA THR A 197 -11.52 6.69 -0.65
C THR A 197 -11.46 7.87 0.33
N ARG A 198 -12.35 7.90 1.33
CA ARG A 198 -12.41 8.97 2.35
C ARG A 198 -11.40 8.79 3.48
N GLN A 199 -10.87 7.58 3.69
CA GLN A 199 -9.89 7.30 4.76
C GLN A 199 -8.55 7.95 4.47
#